data_AF-A0AA95H164-F1
#
_entry.id   AF-A0AA95H164-F1
#
_cell.length_a   1.000
_cell.length_b   1.000
_cell.length_c   1.000
_cell.angle_alpha   90.00
_cell.angle_beta   90.00
_cell.angle_gamma   90.00
#
_symmetry.space_group_name_H-M   'P 1'
#
loop_
_entity.id
_entity.type
_entity.pdbx_description
1 polymer ?
#
loop_
_entity_poly.entity_id
_entity_poly.type
_entity_poly.pdbx_seq_one_letter_code
_entity_poly.pdbx_strand_id
1 'polypeptide(L)'
;MTLDETLAHLRAAHLMVRDAQEWDGLTTALRSAYEANDEDLIEQLKPPYLQSWRTVTGNVLRDTFDSAGISVADPHHPWGIATLTANGFSAEPLLCLVDEARADATETATSDTIRLLSFTEALNHYADCLAPFFDDRVEQPR
;
A
#
# COMPACT_ATOMS: atom_id res chain seq x y z
N MET A 1 5.57 20.68 -1.08
CA MET A 1 5.25 19.64 -2.08
C MET A 1 3.73 19.55 -2.19
N THR A 2 3.19 19.40 -3.40
CA THR A 2 1.74 19.22 -3.62
C THR A 2 1.36 17.74 -3.69
N LEU A 3 0.07 17.42 -3.52
CA LEU A 3 -0.44 16.06 -3.68
C LEU A 3 -0.06 15.48 -5.06
N ASP A 4 -0.29 16.23 -6.14
CA ASP A 4 0.01 15.78 -7.50
C ASP A 4 1.51 15.47 -7.70
N GLU A 5 2.40 16.31 -7.15
CA GLU A 5 3.84 16.06 -7.17
C GLU A 5 4.21 14.80 -6.38
N THR A 6 3.65 14.62 -5.19
CA THR A 6 3.89 13.42 -4.37
C THR A 6 3.42 12.17 -5.09
N LEU A 7 2.22 12.19 -5.70
CA LEU A 7 1.68 11.06 -6.46
C LEU A 7 2.50 10.75 -7.70
N ALA A 8 3.02 11.76 -8.40
CA ALA A 8 3.90 11.57 -9.54
C ALA A 8 5.21 10.88 -9.14
N HIS A 9 5.86 11.33 -8.07
CA HIS A 9 7.07 10.70 -7.53
C HIS A 9 6.79 9.27 -7.06
N LEU A 10 5.66 9.06 -6.36
CA LEU A 10 5.24 7.75 -5.88
C LEU A 10 5.09 6.76 -7.04
N ARG A 11 4.38 7.15 -8.10
CA ARG A 11 4.20 6.31 -9.28
C ARG A 11 5.53 6.05 -9.97
N ALA A 12 6.35 7.07 -10.16
CA ALA A 12 7.66 6.94 -10.81
C ALA A 12 8.58 5.98 -10.04
N ALA A 13 8.64 6.08 -8.72
CA ALA A 13 9.48 5.23 -7.89
C ALA A 13 9.10 3.74 -7.99
N HIS A 14 7.80 3.42 -7.98
CA HIS A 14 7.37 2.03 -8.15
C HIS A 14 7.64 1.52 -9.57
N LEU A 15 7.51 2.38 -10.58
CA LEU A 15 7.81 2.05 -11.98
C LEU A 15 9.31 1.92 -12.29
N MET A 16 10.19 2.48 -11.46
CA MET A 16 11.64 2.26 -11.57
C MET A 16 12.06 0.87 -11.10
N VAL A 17 11.28 0.26 -10.20
CA VAL A 17 11.57 -1.08 -9.67
C VAL A 17 11.00 -2.16 -10.56
N ARG A 18 9.76 -1.97 -11.03
CA ARG A 18 9.05 -2.89 -11.93
C ARG A 18 8.05 -2.10 -12.76
N ASP A 19 7.85 -2.50 -14.02
CA ASP A 19 6.77 -1.91 -14.80
C ASP A 19 5.38 -2.34 -14.28
N ALA A 20 4.33 -1.69 -14.78
CA ALA A 20 2.97 -1.98 -14.32
C ALA A 20 2.54 -3.43 -14.62
N GLN A 21 2.99 -4.01 -15.73
CA GLN A 21 2.64 -5.38 -16.12
C GLN A 21 3.33 -6.40 -15.21
N GLU A 22 4.58 -6.15 -14.82
CA GLU A 22 5.29 -6.97 -13.85
C GLU A 22 4.60 -6.94 -12.47
N TRP A 23 4.17 -5.77 -12.01
CA TRP A 23 3.39 -5.65 -10.77
C TRP A 23 2.08 -6.44 -10.84
N ASP A 24 1.31 -6.25 -11.92
CA ASP A 24 0.04 -6.96 -12.12
C ASP A 24 0.24 -8.47 -12.28
N GLY A 25 1.36 -8.90 -12.87
CA GLY A 25 1.76 -10.30 -12.97
C GLY A 25 1.98 -10.93 -11.60
N LEU A 26 2.67 -10.24 -10.69
CA LEU A 26 2.87 -10.70 -9.31
C LEU A 26 1.55 -10.76 -8.54
N THR A 27 0.71 -9.73 -8.65
CA THR A 27 -0.63 -9.72 -8.06
C THR A 27 -1.47 -10.91 -8.57
N THR A 28 -1.41 -11.18 -9.87
CA THR A 28 -2.16 -12.29 -10.49
C THR A 28 -1.64 -13.64 -10.01
N ALA A 29 -0.32 -13.84 -9.98
CA ALA A 29 0.27 -15.08 -9.48
C ALA A 29 -0.11 -15.36 -8.02
N LEU A 30 -0.06 -14.32 -7.17
CA LEU A 30 -0.42 -14.45 -5.76
C LEU A 30 -1.92 -14.71 -5.60
N ARG A 31 -2.77 -14.07 -6.41
CA ARG A 31 -4.22 -14.34 -6.45
C ARG A 31 -4.51 -15.78 -6.85
N SER A 32 -3.86 -16.29 -7.89
CA SER A 32 -4.04 -17.68 -8.33
C SER A 32 -3.57 -18.69 -7.27
N ALA A 33 -2.51 -18.39 -6.53
CA ALA A 33 -2.07 -19.23 -5.41
C ALA A 33 -3.14 -19.29 -4.29
N TYR A 34 -3.76 -18.14 -3.98
CA TYR A 34 -4.90 -18.05 -3.06
C TYR A 34 -6.12 -18.84 -3.56
N GLU A 35 -6.52 -18.69 -4.82
CA GLU A 35 -7.64 -19.42 -5.42
C GLU A 35 -7.41 -20.94 -5.42
N ALA A 36 -6.16 -21.38 -5.58
CA ALA A 36 -5.78 -22.78 -5.53
C ALA A 36 -5.58 -23.33 -4.10
N ASN A 37 -5.61 -22.48 -3.07
CA ASN A 37 -5.18 -22.81 -1.70
C ASN A 37 -3.77 -23.43 -1.64
N ASP A 38 -2.84 -22.91 -2.45
CA ASP A 38 -1.44 -23.35 -2.49
C ASP A 38 -0.63 -22.58 -1.43
N GLU A 39 -0.63 -23.09 -0.20
CA GLU A 39 0.02 -22.44 0.95
C GLU A 39 1.52 -22.24 0.75
N ASP A 40 2.22 -23.23 0.19
CA ASP A 40 3.66 -23.16 -0.09
C ASP A 40 3.97 -22.02 -1.08
N LEU A 41 3.16 -21.91 -2.14
CA LEU A 41 3.34 -20.84 -3.12
C LEU A 41 2.96 -19.47 -2.55
N ILE A 42 1.94 -19.38 -1.69
CA ILE A 42 1.61 -18.14 -0.97
C ILE A 42 2.77 -17.71 -0.08
N GLU A 43 3.35 -18.62 0.71
CA GLU A 43 4.50 -18.36 1.58
C GLU A 43 5.73 -17.90 0.78
N GLN A 44 5.91 -18.43 -0.44
CA GLN A 44 6.99 -18.03 -1.33
C GLN A 44 6.76 -16.64 -1.96
N LEU A 45 5.54 -16.36 -2.43
CA LEU A 45 5.24 -15.17 -3.23
C LEU A 45 4.91 -13.93 -2.40
N LYS A 46 4.21 -14.09 -1.27
CA LYS A 46 3.70 -12.96 -0.47
C LYS A 46 4.81 -12.11 0.15
N PRO A 47 5.82 -12.67 0.85
CA PRO A 47 6.85 -11.84 1.48
C PRO A 47 7.63 -10.95 0.50
N PRO A 48 8.19 -11.44 -0.63
CA PRO A 48 8.93 -10.57 -1.55
C PRO A 48 8.02 -9.56 -2.28
N TYR A 49 6.75 -9.92 -2.52
CA TYR A 49 5.75 -8.98 -3.05
C TYR A 49 5.54 -7.80 -2.10
N LEU A 50 5.22 -8.08 -0.83
CA LEU A 50 5.02 -7.04 0.20
C LEU A 50 6.28 -6.22 0.45
N GLN A 51 7.43 -6.90 0.57
CA GLN A 51 8.70 -6.23 0.85
C GLN A 51 9.09 -5.25 -0.26
N SER A 52 8.75 -5.56 -1.51
CA SER A 52 9.05 -4.66 -2.63
C SER A 52 8.30 -3.31 -2.50
N TRP A 53 6.99 -3.35 -2.22
CA TRP A 53 6.19 -2.12 -1.99
C TRP A 53 6.67 -1.33 -0.76
N ARG A 54 6.91 -2.05 0.35
CA ARG A 54 7.43 -1.45 1.60
C ARG A 54 8.77 -0.77 1.40
N THR A 55 9.69 -1.40 0.66
CA THR A 55 11.03 -0.86 0.39
C THR A 55 10.96 0.41 -0.44
N VAL A 56 10.13 0.44 -1.49
CA VAL A 56 9.95 1.66 -2.29
C VAL A 56 9.41 2.78 -1.42
N THR A 57 8.40 2.52 -0.61
CA THR A 57 7.79 3.53 0.27
C THR A 57 8.73 4.02 1.38
N GLY A 58 9.33 3.10 2.13
CA GLY A 58 10.14 3.44 3.31
C GLY A 58 11.55 3.93 3.00
N ASN A 59 12.11 3.57 1.84
CA ASN A 59 13.49 3.93 1.48
C ASN A 59 13.57 4.87 0.29
N VAL A 60 12.88 4.55 -0.83
CA VAL A 60 13.00 5.35 -2.06
C VAL A 60 12.20 6.64 -1.98
N LEU A 61 11.00 6.58 -1.39
CA LEU A 61 10.10 7.72 -1.25
C LEU A 61 10.27 8.49 0.06
N ARG A 62 11.25 8.12 0.90
CA ARG A 62 11.45 8.73 2.22
C ARG A 62 11.61 10.25 2.14
N ASP A 63 12.54 10.72 1.31
CA ASP A 63 12.79 12.16 1.13
C ASP A 63 11.57 12.88 0.53
N THR A 64 10.76 12.17 -0.27
CA THR A 64 9.51 12.71 -0.85
C THR A 64 8.49 12.96 0.26
N PHE A 65 8.28 11.98 1.15
CA PHE A 65 7.37 12.10 2.28
C PHE A 65 7.87 13.11 3.33
N ASP A 66 9.16 13.09 3.66
CA ASP A 66 9.75 14.05 4.58
C ASP A 66 9.58 15.49 4.06
N SER A 67 9.76 15.72 2.75
CA SER A 67 9.52 17.02 2.11
C SER A 67 8.05 17.44 2.06
N ALA A 68 7.13 16.49 2.19
CA ALA A 68 5.70 16.72 2.36
C ALA A 68 5.28 16.84 3.83
N GLY A 69 6.21 16.70 4.78
CA GLY A 69 5.90 16.71 6.22
C GLY A 69 5.20 15.45 6.72
N ILE A 70 5.30 14.34 5.97
CA ILE A 70 4.67 13.06 6.27
C ILE A 70 5.73 12.11 6.84
N SER A 71 5.49 11.59 8.04
CA SER A 71 6.31 10.54 8.65
C SER A 71 5.88 9.17 8.13
N VAL A 72 6.86 8.31 7.87
CA VAL A 72 6.67 6.94 7.39
C VAL A 72 7.17 5.96 8.45
N ALA A 73 6.32 5.02 8.85
CA ALA A 73 6.64 3.93 9.77
C ALA A 73 6.21 2.59 9.20
N ASP A 74 6.62 1.49 9.86
CA ASP A 74 6.19 0.16 9.49
C ASP A 74 4.65 0.03 9.53
N PRO A 75 4.06 -0.73 8.60
CA PRO A 75 2.62 -0.96 8.57
C PRO A 75 2.17 -1.85 9.72
N HIS A 76 0.97 -1.61 10.24
CA HIS A 76 0.35 -2.47 11.24
C HIS A 76 -0.40 -3.64 10.59
N HIS A 77 -1.04 -3.41 9.44
CA HIS A 77 -1.81 -4.42 8.72
C HIS A 77 -0.87 -5.37 7.94
N PRO A 78 -1.17 -6.69 7.89
CA PRO A 78 -0.35 -7.65 7.15
C PRO A 78 -0.16 -7.33 5.67
N TRP A 79 -1.12 -6.63 5.06
CA TRP A 79 -1.09 -6.14 3.67
C TRP A 79 -0.80 -4.65 3.52
N GLY A 80 -0.49 -3.96 4.63
CA GLY A 80 -0.12 -2.56 4.62
C GLY A 80 1.25 -2.33 3.99
N ILE A 81 1.37 -1.18 3.33
CA ILE A 81 2.61 -0.72 2.70
C ILE A 81 3.44 0.09 3.70
N ALA A 82 2.83 1.03 4.42
CA ALA A 82 3.46 1.80 5.48
C ALA A 82 2.39 2.52 6.30
N THR A 83 2.69 2.85 7.55
CA THR A 83 1.88 3.82 8.31
C THR A 83 2.38 5.23 8.00
N LEU A 84 1.52 6.04 7.37
CA LEU A 84 1.78 7.44 7.05
C LEU A 84 1.14 8.33 8.11
N THR A 85 1.86 9.32 8.63
CA THR A 85 1.34 10.21 9.68
C THR A 85 1.80 11.64 9.49
N ALA A 86 0.87 12.59 9.60
CA ALA A 86 1.15 14.03 9.68
C ALA A 86 -0.02 14.73 10.39
N ASN A 87 0.26 15.81 11.13
CA ASN A 87 -0.77 16.67 11.74
C ASN A 87 -1.85 15.91 12.57
N GLY A 88 -1.48 14.82 13.23
CA GLY A 88 -2.40 13.99 14.03
C GLY A 88 -3.34 13.10 13.21
N PHE A 89 -3.22 13.08 11.88
CA PHE A 89 -3.87 12.13 10.99
C PHE A 89 -2.90 11.00 10.64
N SER A 90 -3.41 9.77 10.61
CA SER A 90 -2.67 8.59 10.17
C SER A 90 -3.48 7.80 9.16
N ALA A 91 -2.80 7.30 8.14
CA ALA A 91 -3.40 6.44 7.12
C ALA A 91 -2.44 5.31 6.75
N GLU A 92 -2.98 4.17 6.35
CA GLU A 92 -2.21 3.00 5.96
C GLU A 92 -2.71 2.48 4.61
N PRO A 93 -2.01 2.80 3.49
CA PRO A 93 -2.38 2.26 2.19
C PRO A 93 -2.14 0.75 2.14
N LEU A 94 -3.15 0.03 1.66
CA LEU A 94 -3.18 -1.44 1.59
C LEU A 94 -3.02 -1.95 0.14
N LEU A 95 -2.50 -3.16 0.00
CA LEU A 95 -2.42 -3.88 -1.28
C LEU A 95 -3.63 -4.79 -1.56
N CYS A 96 -4.64 -4.73 -0.70
CA CYS A 96 -5.87 -5.50 -0.83
C CYS A 96 -7.06 -4.70 -0.30
N LEU A 97 -8.26 -5.05 -0.76
CA LEU A 97 -9.50 -4.71 -0.07
C LEU A 97 -9.90 -5.88 0.82
N VAL A 98 -10.29 -5.59 2.05
CA VAL A 98 -10.86 -6.56 2.98
C VAL A 98 -12.38 -6.45 2.88
N ASP A 99 -13.07 -7.58 2.76
CA ASP A 99 -14.53 -7.58 2.88
C ASP A 99 -14.92 -7.42 4.36
N GLU A 100 -15.25 -6.19 4.75
CA GLU A 100 -15.64 -5.84 6.13
C GLU A 100 -16.90 -6.58 6.61
N ALA A 101 -17.68 -7.19 5.72
CA ALA A 101 -18.84 -8.01 6.11
C ALA A 101 -18.44 -9.31 6.85
N ARG A 102 -17.15 -9.67 6.88
CA ARG A 102 -16.60 -10.87 7.52
C ARG A 102 -15.49 -10.55 8.52
N ALA A 103 -15.73 -9.53 9.35
CA ALA A 103 -14.81 -8.90 10.31
C ALA A 103 -14.26 -9.80 11.46
N ASP A 104 -13.53 -10.86 11.12
CA ASP A 104 -12.58 -11.55 12.01
C ASP A 104 -11.18 -11.68 11.35
N ALA A 105 -10.93 -10.92 10.28
CA ALA A 105 -9.72 -11.01 9.45
C ALA A 105 -8.52 -10.24 10.04
N THR A 106 -8.09 -10.57 11.26
CA THR A 106 -6.90 -9.95 11.89
C THR A 106 -5.62 -10.76 11.77
N GLU A 107 -5.62 -11.95 11.18
CA GLU A 107 -4.35 -12.67 10.88
C GLU A 107 -4.52 -13.81 9.86
N THR A 108 -5.73 -14.32 9.67
CA THR A 108 -6.06 -15.48 8.82
C THR A 108 -6.89 -15.08 7.59
N ALA A 109 -6.40 -14.11 6.82
CA ALA A 109 -6.98 -13.78 5.52
C ALA A 109 -6.89 -14.99 4.58
N THR A 110 -7.97 -15.75 4.46
CA THR A 110 -8.17 -16.77 3.42
C THR A 110 -8.47 -16.08 2.09
N SER A 111 -8.31 -16.80 0.98
CA SER A 111 -8.60 -16.29 -0.37
C SER A 111 -10.01 -15.68 -0.52
N ASP A 112 -10.95 -16.13 0.31
CA ASP A 112 -12.35 -15.70 0.34
C ASP A 112 -12.60 -14.34 1.02
N THR A 113 -11.60 -13.72 1.64
CA THR A 113 -11.78 -12.46 2.41
C THR A 113 -10.96 -11.28 1.92
N ILE A 114 -10.00 -11.51 1.02
CA ILE A 114 -9.12 -10.47 0.48
C ILE A 114 -9.16 -10.38 -1.04
N ARG A 115 -9.36 -9.17 -1.55
CA ARG A 115 -9.22 -8.86 -2.98
C ARG A 115 -7.92 -8.11 -3.22
N LEU A 116 -6.93 -8.78 -3.80
CA LEU A 116 -5.66 -8.15 -4.16
C LEU A 116 -5.84 -7.11 -5.26
N LEU A 117 -5.29 -5.93 -5.04
CA LEU A 117 -5.37 -4.79 -5.96
C LEU A 117 -4.36 -4.93 -7.10
N SER A 118 -4.79 -4.58 -8.31
CA SER A 118 -3.86 -4.31 -9.41
C SER A 118 -2.95 -3.11 -9.07
N PHE A 119 -1.87 -2.93 -9.82
CA PHE A 119 -0.96 -1.80 -9.65
C PHE A 119 -1.70 -0.46 -9.68
N THR A 120 -2.59 -0.27 -10.66
CA THR A 120 -3.35 0.98 -10.79
C THR A 120 -4.31 1.18 -9.61
N GLU A 121 -4.98 0.12 -9.16
CA GLU A 121 -5.88 0.21 -8.01
C GLU A 121 -5.14 0.48 -6.70
N ALA A 122 -3.97 -0.15 -6.51
CA ALA A 122 -3.11 0.11 -5.36
C ALA A 122 -2.65 1.57 -5.34
N LEU A 123 -2.24 2.12 -6.48
CA LEU A 123 -1.87 3.54 -6.59
C LEU A 123 -3.05 4.48 -6.30
N ASN A 124 -4.25 4.16 -6.79
CA ASN A 124 -5.45 4.96 -6.51
C ASN A 124 -5.80 4.92 -5.02
N HIS A 125 -5.78 3.73 -4.42
CA HIS A 125 -6.00 3.59 -2.98
C HIS A 125 -4.94 4.34 -2.16
N TYR A 126 -3.68 4.30 -2.60
CA TYR A 126 -2.61 5.12 -2.00
C TYR A 126 -2.92 6.61 -2.11
N ALA A 127 -3.41 7.08 -3.26
CA ALA A 127 -3.80 8.47 -3.44
C ALA A 127 -4.96 8.88 -2.53
N ASP A 128 -5.95 8.01 -2.35
CA ASP A 128 -7.05 8.24 -1.42
C ASP A 128 -6.55 8.35 0.03
N CYS A 129 -5.58 7.53 0.43
CA CYS A 129 -4.91 7.64 1.73
C CYS A 129 -4.08 8.92 1.87
N LEU A 130 -3.50 9.41 0.78
CA LEU A 130 -2.65 10.60 0.80
C LEU A 130 -3.42 11.91 0.78
N ALA A 131 -4.57 11.95 0.11
CA ALA A 131 -5.33 13.18 -0.11
C ALA A 131 -5.59 13.99 1.18
N PRO A 132 -5.95 13.39 2.33
CA PRO A 132 -6.19 14.14 3.56
C PRO A 132 -4.95 14.85 4.13
N PHE A 133 -3.73 14.41 3.85
CA PHE A 133 -2.51 15.07 4.34
C PHE A 133 -2.25 16.43 3.66
N PHE A 134 -2.89 16.67 2.52
CA PHE A 134 -2.73 17.88 1.72
C PHE A 134 -4.00 18.74 1.68
N ASP A 135 -5.05 18.36 2.41
CA ASP A 135 -6.23 19.20 2.59
C ASP A 135 -5.94 20.23 3.70
N ASP A 136 -5.93 21.51 3.34
CA ASP A 136 -5.69 22.66 4.25
C ASP A 136 -6.74 22.77 5.39
N ARG A 137 -7.74 21.89 5.41
CA ARG A 137 -8.82 21.84 6.41
C ARG A 137 -8.56 20.93 7.59
N VAL A 138 -7.42 20.25 7.66
CA VAL A 138 -7.01 19.54 8.89
C VAL A 138 -6.52 20.59 9.90
N GLU A 139 -7.49 21.19 10.60
CA GLU A 139 -7.30 22.28 11.56
C GLU A 139 -6.21 21.98 12.58
N GLN A 140 -5.26 22.92 12.72
CA GLN A 140 -4.32 22.96 13.83
C GLN A 140 -5.10 23.17 15.14
N PRO A 141 -4.89 22.36 16.19
CA PRO A 141 -5.44 22.68 17.49
C PRO A 141 -4.82 24.00 17.97
N ARG A 142 -5.69 24.97 18.26
CA ARG A 142 -5.36 26.27 18.87
C ARG A 142 -4.73 26.13 20.25
#